data_AF-A0A9X3EUM5-F1
#
_entry.id   AF-A0A9X3EUM5-F1
#
_cell.length_a   1.000
_cell.length_b   1.000
_cell.length_c   1.000
_cell.angle_alpha   90.00
_cell.angle_beta   90.00
_cell.angle_gamma   90.00
#
_symmetry.space_group_name_H-M   'P 1'
#
loop_
_entity.id
_entity.type
_entity.pdbx_description
1 polymer ?
#
loop_
_entity_poly.entity_id
_entity_poly.type
_entity_poly.pdbx_seq_one_letter_code
_entity_poly.pdbx_strand_id
1 'polypeptide(L)'
;MVIFTRTQRERRSSLPNHGLPPAAETRFEELKRYVAFAAEDAALLRSFRDVAAPHFARIAQEFYDRIRLHDEAHAVFTGEAQIARLQRSLVLWMERLFGGRYDEAYFEDTAQIGRVHVKVGLPQRYMFTAMALIRSSLLKIAEAAGPSGLAVMDAISRLLDLELAIMLESYRDNFVARIQQVERLERQALGASLARTEHRYVNAVELAHVIIVGLDAQGSILLFNQEAERITGFARDEVIGRSLLDCLAIEETGEGAERGRSCAPSRRCKARRAPSARW
;
A
#
# COMPACT_ATOMS: atom_id res chain seq x y z
N MET A 1 18.22 22.63 -41.63
CA MET A 1 18.50 21.68 -42.73
C MET A 1 19.95 21.28 -42.62
N VAL A 2 20.23 20.11 -42.03
CA VAL A 2 21.58 19.52 -42.04
C VAL A 2 21.40 18.03 -42.36
N ILE A 3 22.11 17.64 -43.41
CA ILE A 3 21.99 16.43 -44.20
C ILE A 3 22.78 15.31 -43.53
N PHE A 4 22.14 14.15 -43.35
CA PHE A 4 22.81 12.89 -43.03
C PHE A 4 23.61 12.41 -44.24
N THR A 5 24.91 12.17 -44.10
CA THR A 5 25.68 11.33 -45.02
C THR A 5 25.90 9.95 -44.41
N ARG A 6 25.46 8.93 -45.15
CA ARG A 6 25.54 7.51 -44.81
C ARG A 6 26.75 6.93 -45.53
N THR A 7 27.73 6.38 -44.81
CA THR A 7 28.45 5.12 -45.13
C THR A 7 29.74 5.00 -44.32
N GLN A 8 29.81 3.97 -43.46
CA GLN A 8 30.92 3.03 -43.38
C GLN A 8 30.47 1.81 -42.57
N ARG A 9 30.86 0.65 -43.09
CA ARG A 9 30.31 -0.67 -42.88
C ARG A 9 31.21 -1.42 -41.90
N GLU A 10 30.62 -2.28 -41.07
CA GLU A 10 31.23 -3.47 -40.46
C GLU A 10 32.58 -3.29 -39.71
N ARG A 11 32.48 -3.01 -38.40
CA ARG A 11 33.40 -3.61 -37.42
C ARG A 11 32.57 -4.40 -36.42
N ARG A 12 32.66 -5.74 -36.48
CA ARG A 12 32.25 -6.62 -35.39
C ARG A 12 33.17 -6.33 -34.19
N SER A 13 32.74 -5.43 -33.31
CA SER A 13 33.31 -5.33 -31.97
C SER A 13 32.72 -6.44 -31.14
N SER A 14 33.58 -7.37 -30.72
CA SER A 14 33.33 -8.29 -29.61
C SER A 14 32.82 -7.49 -28.42
N LEU A 15 31.55 -7.68 -28.05
CA LEU A 15 30.99 -7.15 -26.82
C LEU A 15 31.84 -7.68 -25.66
N PRO A 16 32.36 -6.82 -24.77
CA PRO A 16 32.95 -7.31 -23.52
C PRO A 16 31.87 -8.09 -22.78
N ASN A 17 32.24 -9.27 -22.31
CA ASN A 17 31.44 -10.09 -21.41
C ASN A 17 31.21 -9.25 -20.13
N HIS A 18 30.15 -8.44 -20.12
CA HIS A 18 29.63 -7.85 -18.91
C HIS A 18 29.09 -9.03 -18.11
N GLY A 19 29.97 -9.59 -17.26
CA GLY A 19 29.53 -10.44 -16.16
C GLY A 19 28.36 -9.76 -15.49
N LEU A 20 27.39 -10.59 -15.07
CA LEU A 20 26.20 -10.15 -14.34
C LEU A 20 26.57 -8.99 -13.40
N PRO A 21 25.81 -7.87 -13.40
CA PRO A 21 26.05 -6.81 -12.44
C PRO A 21 26.14 -7.45 -11.05
N PRO A 22 27.10 -7.03 -10.20
CA PRO A 22 27.19 -7.56 -8.85
C PRO A 22 25.80 -7.53 -8.23
N ALA A 23 25.39 -8.64 -7.62
CA ALA A 23 24.07 -8.76 -7.01
C ALA A 23 23.78 -7.50 -6.20
N ALA A 24 22.62 -6.88 -6.44
CA ALA A 24 22.25 -5.65 -5.73
C ALA A 24 22.37 -5.92 -4.23
N GLU A 25 23.02 -5.00 -3.50
CA GLU A 25 23.18 -5.09 -2.05
C GLU A 25 21.81 -5.38 -1.41
N THR A 26 21.77 -6.43 -0.61
CA THR A 26 20.57 -6.76 0.16
C THR A 26 20.35 -5.71 1.24
N ARG A 27 19.10 -5.56 1.67
CA ARG A 27 18.77 -4.66 2.77
C ARG A 27 19.52 -5.01 4.05
N PHE A 28 19.72 -6.30 4.32
CA PHE A 28 20.45 -6.71 5.51
C PHE A 28 21.95 -6.36 5.43
N GLU A 29 22.56 -6.46 4.25
CA GLU A 29 23.93 -5.98 4.03
C GLU A 29 24.06 -4.48 4.24
N GLU A 30 23.10 -3.69 3.73
CA GLU A 30 23.05 -2.24 3.93
C GLU A 30 22.96 -1.88 5.42
N LEU A 31 22.05 -2.52 6.17
CA LEU A 31 21.89 -2.29 7.61
C LEU A 31 23.16 -2.66 8.39
N LYS A 32 23.79 -3.81 8.09
CA LYS A 32 25.06 -4.22 8.71
C LYS A 32 26.17 -3.20 8.42
N ARG A 33 26.27 -2.72 7.19
CA ARG A 33 27.24 -1.68 6.79
C ARG A 33 27.00 -0.37 7.55
N TYR A 34 25.76 0.04 7.75
CA TYR A 34 25.42 1.28 8.47
C TYR A 34 25.93 1.26 9.93
N VAL A 35 25.75 0.15 10.64
CA VAL A 35 26.18 0.02 12.04
C VAL A 35 27.61 -0.53 12.19
N ALA A 36 28.32 -0.72 11.07
CA ALA A 36 29.63 -1.36 11.01
C ALA A 36 29.68 -2.75 11.67
N PHE A 37 28.64 -3.57 11.47
CA PHE A 37 28.62 -4.96 11.94
C PHE A 37 29.44 -5.86 11.00
N ALA A 38 30.50 -6.46 11.53
CA ALA A 38 31.48 -7.21 10.76
C ALA A 38 31.62 -8.68 11.23
N ALA A 39 32.50 -9.44 10.56
CA ALA A 39 32.73 -10.84 10.89
C ALA A 39 33.35 -11.02 12.28
N GLU A 40 34.11 -10.04 12.74
CA GLU A 40 34.71 -9.97 14.07
C GLU A 40 33.64 -9.87 15.16
N ASP A 41 32.60 -9.06 14.95
CA ASP A 41 31.45 -8.97 15.86
C ASP A 41 30.76 -10.33 15.97
N ALA A 42 30.58 -11.01 14.84
CA ALA A 42 29.97 -12.34 14.81
C ALA A 42 30.78 -13.39 15.58
N ALA A 43 32.11 -13.36 15.47
CA ALA A 43 33.01 -14.24 16.21
C ALA A 43 33.03 -13.92 17.72
N LEU A 44 33.03 -12.64 18.08
CA LEU A 44 32.96 -12.18 19.47
C LEU A 44 31.65 -12.64 20.14
N LEU A 45 30.52 -12.41 19.50
CA LEU A 45 29.21 -12.83 20.00
C LEU A 45 29.12 -14.35 20.16
N ARG A 46 29.63 -15.11 19.19
CA ARG A 46 29.70 -16.58 19.29
C ARG A 46 30.52 -17.03 20.50
N SER A 47 31.68 -16.40 20.73
CA SER A 47 32.59 -16.75 21.82
C SER A 47 32.03 -16.35 23.19
N PHE A 48 31.27 -15.26 23.24
CA PHE A 48 30.60 -14.78 24.45
C PHE A 48 29.37 -15.61 24.84
N ARG A 49 28.86 -16.47 23.95
CA ARG A 49 27.67 -17.29 24.18
C ARG A 49 27.75 -18.07 25.50
N ASP A 50 28.86 -18.75 25.78
CA ASP A 50 28.98 -19.61 26.96
C ASP A 50 29.00 -18.81 28.27
N VAL A 51 29.38 -17.54 28.22
CA VAL A 51 29.30 -16.61 29.35
C VAL A 51 27.87 -16.11 29.54
N ALA A 52 27.15 -15.82 28.45
CA ALA A 52 25.82 -15.24 28.50
C ALA A 52 24.70 -16.28 28.76
N ALA A 53 24.83 -17.49 28.20
CA ALA A 53 23.79 -18.51 28.19
C ALA A 53 23.25 -18.92 29.57
N PRO A 54 24.08 -19.08 30.62
CA PRO A 54 23.59 -19.36 31.97
C PRO A 54 22.60 -18.32 32.51
N HIS A 55 22.60 -17.10 31.96
CA HIS A 55 21.75 -16.01 32.42
C HIS A 55 20.45 -15.85 31.61
N PHE A 56 20.29 -16.53 30.46
CA PHE A 56 19.12 -16.32 29.57
C PHE A 56 17.78 -16.64 30.26
N ALA A 57 17.71 -17.71 31.05
CA ALA A 57 16.50 -18.04 31.79
C ALA A 57 16.11 -16.94 32.80
N ARG A 58 17.09 -16.37 33.51
CA ARG A 58 16.89 -15.25 34.42
C ARG A 58 16.42 -14.00 33.68
N ILE A 59 17.06 -13.64 32.57
CA ILE A 59 16.68 -12.48 31.75
C ILE A 59 15.24 -12.63 31.23
N ALA A 60 14.88 -13.81 30.74
CA ALA A 60 13.53 -14.08 30.28
C ALA A 60 12.50 -13.97 31.41
N GLN A 61 12.81 -14.47 32.61
CA GLN A 61 11.93 -14.33 33.76
C GLN A 61 11.70 -12.85 34.12
N GLU A 62 12.77 -12.09 34.30
CA GLU A 62 12.72 -10.65 34.62
C GLU A 62 11.98 -9.84 33.56
N PHE A 63 12.15 -10.20 32.28
CA PHE A 63 11.44 -9.58 31.17
C PHE A 63 9.92 -9.74 31.30
N TYR A 64 9.43 -10.96 31.51
CA TYR A 64 7.99 -11.19 31.66
C TYR A 64 7.43 -10.66 32.98
N ASP A 65 8.21 -10.67 34.05
CA ASP A 65 7.83 -10.02 35.31
C ASP A 65 7.64 -8.52 35.13
N ARG A 66 8.50 -7.88 34.33
CA ARG A 66 8.34 -6.47 33.98
C ARG A 66 7.09 -6.22 33.15
N ILE A 67 6.76 -7.09 32.19
CA ILE A 67 5.55 -6.94 31.38
C ILE A 67 4.28 -7.03 32.24
N ARG A 68 4.25 -7.89 33.27
CA ARG A 68 3.11 -7.99 34.20
C ARG A 68 2.81 -6.69 34.95
N LEU A 69 3.77 -5.77 35.03
CA LEU A 69 3.60 -4.45 35.64
C LEU A 69 3.06 -3.39 34.66
N HIS A 70 2.73 -3.78 33.43
CA HIS A 70 2.29 -2.88 32.37
C HIS A 70 1.03 -3.41 31.68
N ASP A 71 -0.14 -2.92 32.09
CA ASP A 71 -1.45 -3.42 31.68
C ASP A 71 -1.59 -3.68 30.17
N GLU A 72 -1.23 -2.71 29.34
CA GLU A 72 -1.39 -2.83 27.88
C GLU A 72 -0.39 -3.80 27.24
N ALA A 73 0.83 -3.92 27.78
CA ALA A 73 1.79 -4.93 27.35
C ALA A 73 1.41 -6.33 27.85
N HIS A 74 0.74 -6.43 29.00
CA HIS A 74 0.23 -7.67 29.55
C HIS A 74 -1.06 -8.15 28.85
N ALA A 75 -1.86 -7.21 28.33
CA ALA A 75 -3.16 -7.49 27.70
C ALA A 75 -3.10 -8.42 26.47
N VAL A 76 -1.93 -8.56 25.83
CA VAL A 76 -1.73 -9.52 24.73
C VAL A 76 -1.65 -10.97 25.19
N PHE A 77 -1.55 -11.24 26.50
CA PHE A 77 -1.50 -12.59 27.05
C PHE A 77 -2.87 -13.08 27.50
N THR A 78 -3.11 -14.37 27.27
CA THR A 78 -4.36 -15.07 27.60
C THR A 78 -4.26 -15.93 28.86
N GLY A 79 -3.05 -16.12 29.40
CA GLY A 79 -2.82 -16.85 30.65
C GLY A 79 -1.37 -17.29 30.87
N GLU A 80 -1.07 -17.78 32.07
CA GLU A 80 0.29 -18.14 32.52
C GLU A 80 0.93 -19.26 31.70
N ALA A 81 0.14 -20.21 31.19
CA ALA A 81 0.66 -21.27 30.31
C ALA A 81 1.21 -20.72 28.98
N GLN A 82 0.63 -19.63 28.46
CA GLN A 82 1.17 -18.93 27.30
C GLN A 82 2.49 -18.24 27.68
N ILE A 83 2.52 -17.53 28.80
CA ILE A 83 3.71 -16.82 29.27
C ILE A 83 4.88 -17.79 29.47
N ALA A 84 4.67 -18.94 30.11
CA ALA A 84 5.71 -19.95 30.30
C ALA A 84 6.27 -20.50 28.98
N ARG A 85 5.44 -20.64 27.94
CA ARG A 85 5.91 -21.01 26.58
C ARG A 85 6.72 -19.89 25.96
N LEU A 86 6.26 -18.65 26.07
CA LEU A 86 6.93 -17.48 25.48
C LEU A 86 8.27 -17.17 26.17
N GLN A 87 8.39 -17.42 27.49
CA GLN A 87 9.67 -17.38 28.20
C GLN A 87 10.70 -18.32 27.55
N ARG A 88 10.31 -19.56 27.21
CA ARG A 88 11.19 -20.49 26.50
C ARG A 88 11.54 -19.98 25.11
N SER A 89 10.58 -19.43 24.38
CA SER A 89 10.85 -18.82 23.07
C SER A 89 11.83 -17.64 23.16
N LEU A 90 11.76 -16.82 24.20
CA LEU A 90 12.69 -15.71 24.42
C LEU A 90 14.11 -16.20 24.76
N VAL A 91 14.23 -17.29 25.51
CA VAL A 91 15.54 -17.96 25.72
C VAL A 91 16.10 -18.45 24.40
N LEU A 92 15.30 -19.12 23.57
CA LEU A 92 15.74 -19.59 22.25
C LEU A 92 16.12 -18.43 21.31
N TRP A 93 15.43 -17.31 21.40
CA TRP A 93 15.80 -16.11 20.65
C TRP A 93 17.15 -15.55 21.11
N MET A 94 17.40 -15.47 22.43
CA MET A 94 18.72 -15.07 22.95
C MET A 94 19.82 -16.07 22.54
N GLU A 95 19.55 -17.37 22.57
CA GLU A 95 20.48 -18.39 22.06
C GLU A 95 20.84 -18.15 20.58
N ARG A 96 19.84 -17.78 19.77
CA ARG A 96 20.04 -17.43 18.36
C ARG A 96 20.91 -16.19 18.19
N LEU A 97 20.75 -15.16 19.03
CA LEU A 97 21.56 -13.92 18.96
C LEU A 97 23.05 -14.21 19.04
N PHE A 98 23.46 -15.22 19.80
CA PHE A 98 24.88 -15.58 19.97
C PHE A 98 25.28 -16.81 19.13
N GLY A 99 24.46 -17.19 18.15
CA GLY A 99 24.73 -18.33 17.24
C GLY A 99 25.80 -18.06 16.19
N GLY A 100 26.16 -16.79 15.97
CA GLY A 100 27.28 -16.35 15.12
C GLY A 100 27.05 -16.49 13.61
N ARG A 101 25.80 -16.69 13.16
CA ARG A 101 25.41 -16.71 11.75
C ARG A 101 24.36 -15.63 11.51
N TYR A 102 24.69 -14.65 10.67
CA TYR A 102 23.86 -13.47 10.37
C TYR A 102 23.76 -13.29 8.85
N ASP A 103 23.10 -14.25 8.21
CA ASP A 103 22.81 -14.31 6.77
C ASP A 103 21.35 -13.90 6.47
N GLU A 104 20.92 -14.01 5.22
CA GLU A 104 19.56 -13.61 4.81
C GLU A 104 18.47 -14.44 5.51
N ALA A 105 18.77 -15.70 5.88
CA ALA A 105 17.84 -16.52 6.64
C ALA A 105 17.64 -15.95 8.05
N TYR A 106 18.71 -15.48 8.70
CA TYR A 106 18.63 -14.78 9.97
C TYR A 106 17.73 -13.53 9.88
N PHE A 107 17.90 -12.73 8.82
CA PHE A 107 17.09 -11.54 8.57
C PHE A 107 15.60 -11.88 8.45
N GLU A 108 15.25 -12.88 7.62
CA GLU A 108 13.86 -13.28 7.40
C GLU A 108 13.22 -13.85 8.67
N ASP A 109 13.96 -14.63 9.46
CA ASP A 109 13.49 -15.11 10.76
C ASP A 109 13.20 -13.94 11.73
N THR A 110 14.08 -12.93 11.77
CA THR A 110 13.87 -11.72 12.60
C THR A 110 12.67 -10.91 12.11
N ALA A 111 12.49 -10.77 10.79
CA ALA A 111 11.32 -10.12 10.22
C ALA A 111 10.03 -10.88 10.57
N GLN A 112 10.07 -12.21 10.57
CA GLN A 112 8.94 -13.05 10.99
C GLN A 112 8.56 -12.82 12.46
N ILE A 113 9.55 -12.66 13.34
CA ILE A 113 9.31 -12.28 14.75
C ILE A 113 8.60 -10.92 14.80
N GLY A 114 9.04 -9.92 14.04
CA GLY A 114 8.38 -8.61 13.94
C GLY A 114 6.91 -8.73 13.51
N ARG A 115 6.64 -9.52 12.46
CA ARG A 115 5.26 -9.77 11.96
C ARG A 115 4.36 -10.44 13.00
N VAL A 116 4.90 -11.32 13.85
CA VAL A 116 4.12 -11.93 14.95
C VAL A 116 3.68 -10.86 15.96
N HIS A 117 4.56 -9.93 16.33
CA HIS A 117 4.23 -8.84 17.27
C HIS A 117 3.17 -7.89 16.71
N VAL A 118 3.26 -7.57 15.41
CA VAL A 118 2.22 -6.82 14.69
C VAL A 118 0.89 -7.57 14.72
N LYS A 119 0.91 -8.89 14.44
CA LYS A 119 -0.29 -9.72 14.38
C LYS A 119 -1.03 -9.82 15.71
N VAL A 120 -0.31 -9.89 16.83
CA VAL A 120 -0.93 -9.88 18.17
C VAL A 120 -1.37 -8.49 18.62
N GLY A 121 -1.09 -7.45 17.83
CA GLY A 121 -1.49 -6.08 18.13
C GLY A 121 -0.64 -5.41 19.21
N LEU A 122 0.58 -5.88 19.46
CA LEU A 122 1.46 -5.26 20.45
C LEU A 122 1.84 -3.85 19.97
N PRO A 123 1.62 -2.79 20.76
CA PRO A 123 2.03 -1.45 20.37
C PRO A 123 3.54 -1.33 20.16
N GLN A 124 3.96 -0.66 19.07
CA GLN A 124 5.37 -0.62 18.64
C GLN A 124 6.35 -0.09 19.70
N ARG A 125 5.91 0.80 20.60
CA ARG A 125 6.75 1.37 21.67
C ARG A 125 7.31 0.30 22.61
N TYR A 126 6.60 -0.82 22.76
CA TYR A 126 7.06 -1.92 23.61
C TYR A 126 8.23 -2.68 23.00
N MET A 127 8.46 -2.60 21.68
CA MET A 127 9.66 -3.17 21.07
C MET A 127 10.93 -2.47 21.57
N PHE A 128 10.89 -1.14 21.70
CA PHE A 128 12.02 -0.34 22.20
C PHE A 128 12.29 -0.61 23.68
N THR A 129 11.26 -0.59 24.52
CA THR A 129 11.43 -0.79 25.97
C THR A 129 11.79 -2.23 26.31
N ALA A 130 11.24 -3.21 25.60
CA ALA A 130 11.66 -4.61 25.67
C ALA A 130 13.15 -4.76 25.35
N MET A 131 13.59 -4.16 24.24
CA MET A 131 14.98 -4.22 23.81
C MET A 131 15.92 -3.54 24.82
N ALA A 132 15.49 -2.43 25.44
CA ALA A 132 16.27 -1.75 26.47
C ALA A 132 16.52 -2.62 27.71
N LEU A 133 15.52 -3.40 28.16
CA LEU A 133 15.65 -4.31 29.30
C LEU A 133 16.64 -5.45 29.02
N ILE A 134 16.51 -6.06 27.84
CA ILE A 134 17.39 -7.14 27.38
C ILE A 134 18.82 -6.61 27.23
N ARG A 135 18.99 -5.46 26.55
CA ARG A 135 20.29 -4.80 26.37
C ARG A 135 20.95 -4.52 27.72
N SER A 136 20.25 -3.88 28.65
CA SER A 136 20.80 -3.57 29.98
C SER A 136 21.32 -4.82 30.70
N SER A 137 20.58 -5.93 30.60
CA SER A 137 20.98 -7.19 31.23
C SER A 137 22.21 -7.81 30.57
N LEU A 138 22.26 -7.83 29.24
CA LEU A 138 23.39 -8.40 28.48
C LEU A 138 24.66 -7.57 28.64
N LEU A 139 24.56 -6.24 28.63
CA LEU A 139 25.71 -5.35 28.80
C LEU A 139 26.36 -5.50 30.18
N LYS A 140 25.57 -5.69 31.25
CA LYS A 140 26.11 -5.98 32.59
C LYS A 140 26.89 -7.28 32.65
N ILE A 141 26.45 -8.31 31.91
CA ILE A 141 27.17 -9.59 31.84
C ILE A 141 28.47 -9.40 31.05
N ALA A 142 28.43 -8.64 29.95
CA ALA A 142 29.61 -8.35 29.15
C ALA A 142 30.66 -7.54 29.92
N GLU A 143 30.24 -6.54 30.68
CA GLU A 143 31.10 -5.77 31.59
C GLU A 143 31.79 -6.67 32.62
N ALA A 144 31.05 -7.60 33.23
CA ALA A 144 31.58 -8.54 34.23
C ALA A 144 32.54 -9.59 33.63
N ALA A 145 32.54 -9.81 32.32
CA ALA A 145 33.39 -10.80 31.65
C ALA A 145 34.86 -10.38 31.49
N GLY A 146 35.21 -9.13 31.84
CA GLY A 146 36.60 -8.68 31.94
C GLY A 146 37.14 -7.96 30.70
N PRO A 147 38.43 -8.13 30.32
CA PRO A 147 39.13 -7.23 29.41
C PRO A 147 38.52 -7.02 28.02
N SER A 148 37.76 -8.00 27.51
CA SER A 148 37.06 -7.90 26.22
C SER A 148 35.64 -7.34 26.31
N GLY A 149 35.19 -6.95 27.51
CA GLY A 149 33.82 -6.54 27.78
C GLY A 149 33.34 -5.40 26.89
N LEU A 150 34.15 -4.37 26.67
CA LEU A 150 33.78 -3.23 25.83
C LEU A 150 33.51 -3.63 24.37
N ALA A 151 34.37 -4.47 23.78
CA ALA A 151 34.18 -4.94 22.40
C ALA A 151 32.92 -5.82 22.27
N VAL A 152 32.64 -6.65 23.29
CA VAL A 152 31.41 -7.45 23.35
C VAL A 152 30.18 -6.56 23.50
N MET A 153 30.26 -5.50 24.33
CA MET A 153 29.17 -4.54 24.52
C MET A 153 28.82 -3.80 23.22
N ASP A 154 29.83 -3.41 22.43
CA ASP A 154 29.62 -2.78 21.12
C ASP A 154 28.96 -3.77 20.14
N ALA A 155 29.47 -5.00 20.06
CA ALA A 155 28.90 -6.04 19.19
C ALA A 155 27.44 -6.37 19.56
N ILE A 156 27.14 -6.48 20.86
CA ILE A 156 25.76 -6.67 21.37
C ILE A 156 24.90 -5.48 20.96
N SER A 157 25.38 -4.25 21.14
CA SER A 157 24.60 -3.06 20.84
C SER A 157 24.24 -2.98 19.36
N ARG A 158 25.21 -3.19 18.46
CA ARG A 158 24.99 -3.23 17.01
C ARG A 158 23.99 -4.33 16.63
N LEU A 159 24.14 -5.55 17.16
CA LEU A 159 23.22 -6.65 16.85
C LEU A 159 21.79 -6.34 17.33
N LEU A 160 21.62 -5.85 18.55
CA LEU A 160 20.30 -5.52 19.08
C LEU A 160 19.64 -4.35 18.34
N ASP A 161 20.42 -3.40 17.83
CA ASP A 161 19.92 -2.32 16.97
C ASP A 161 19.49 -2.85 15.60
N LEU A 162 20.22 -3.81 15.03
CA LEU A 162 19.79 -4.54 13.83
C LEU A 162 18.49 -5.31 14.06
N GLU A 163 18.40 -6.08 15.15
CA GLU A 163 17.17 -6.81 15.53
C GLU A 163 15.98 -5.86 15.62
N LEU A 164 16.15 -4.73 16.31
CA LEU A 164 15.10 -3.74 16.48
C LEU A 164 14.71 -3.09 15.15
N ALA A 165 15.68 -2.71 14.31
CA ALA A 165 15.42 -2.15 12.99
C ALA A 165 14.59 -3.10 12.12
N ILE A 166 15.00 -4.37 12.01
CA ILE A 166 14.31 -5.38 11.21
C ILE A 166 12.88 -5.61 11.72
N MET A 167 12.69 -5.72 13.04
CA MET A 167 11.36 -5.92 13.60
C MET A 167 10.42 -4.72 13.35
N LEU A 168 10.94 -3.49 13.40
CA LEU A 168 10.15 -2.27 13.20
C LEU A 168 9.74 -2.05 11.75
N GLU A 169 10.46 -2.61 10.78
CA GLU A 169 10.02 -2.58 9.38
C GLU A 169 8.64 -3.23 9.20
N SER A 170 8.40 -4.33 9.91
CA SER A 170 7.10 -5.01 9.87
C SER A 170 5.94 -4.12 10.36
N TYR A 171 6.22 -3.22 11.31
CA TYR A 171 5.25 -2.25 11.80
C TYR A 171 4.97 -1.14 10.78
N ARG A 172 6.03 -0.61 10.16
CA ARG A 172 5.92 0.40 9.10
C ARG A 172 5.10 -0.15 7.93
N ASP A 173 5.40 -1.37 7.48
CA ASP A 173 4.73 -1.98 6.34
C ASP A 173 3.25 -2.24 6.65
N ASN A 174 2.92 -2.65 7.89
CA ASN A 174 1.53 -2.79 8.33
C ASN A 174 0.78 -1.45 8.34
N PHE A 175 1.42 -0.38 8.80
CA PHE A 175 0.82 0.95 8.83
C PHE A 175 0.54 1.48 7.41
N VAL A 176 1.50 1.36 6.50
CA VAL A 176 1.34 1.73 5.09
C VAL A 176 0.20 0.95 4.44
N ALA A 177 0.15 -0.36 4.66
CA ALA A 177 -0.91 -1.21 4.12
C ALA A 177 -2.30 -0.80 4.62
N ARG A 178 -2.43 -0.42 5.90
CA ARG A 178 -3.70 0.05 6.47
C ARG A 178 -4.14 1.38 5.85
N ILE A 179 -3.23 2.34 5.70
CA ILE A 179 -3.55 3.64 5.06
C ILE A 179 -4.06 3.41 3.63
N GLN A 180 -3.33 2.61 2.84
CA GLN A 180 -3.73 2.31 1.46
C GLN A 180 -5.07 1.57 1.39
N GLN A 181 -5.39 0.75 2.40
CA GLN A 181 -6.68 0.09 2.48
C GLN A 181 -7.82 1.07 2.77
N VAL A 182 -7.62 2.01 3.70
CA VAL A 182 -8.61 3.05 4.01
C VAL A 182 -8.86 3.93 2.79
N GLU A 183 -7.82 4.43 2.14
CA GLU A 183 -7.91 5.24 0.92
C GLU A 183 -8.68 4.51 -0.20
N ARG A 184 -8.42 3.21 -0.36
CA ARG A 184 -9.12 2.38 -1.36
C ARG A 184 -10.61 2.29 -1.06
N LEU A 185 -10.98 2.07 0.20
CA LEU A 185 -12.38 1.97 0.62
C LEU A 185 -13.11 3.30 0.49
N GLU A 186 -12.48 4.41 0.85
CA GLU A 186 -13.04 5.76 0.67
C GLU A 186 -13.27 6.07 -0.81
N ARG A 187 -12.31 5.77 -1.67
CA ARG A 187 -12.45 5.95 -3.12
C ARG A 187 -13.61 5.14 -3.69
N GLN A 188 -13.77 3.90 -3.23
CA GLN A 188 -14.89 3.04 -3.63
C GLN A 188 -16.24 3.59 -3.14
N ALA A 189 -16.31 4.05 -1.89
CA ALA A 189 -17.53 4.62 -1.32
C ALA A 189 -17.94 5.92 -2.04
N LEU A 190 -16.98 6.80 -2.35
CA LEU A 190 -17.22 8.02 -3.14
C LEU A 190 -17.72 7.67 -4.54
N GLY A 191 -17.06 6.72 -5.22
CA GLY A 191 -17.49 6.27 -6.55
C GLY A 191 -18.92 5.69 -6.54
N ALA A 192 -19.25 4.87 -5.55
CA ALA A 192 -20.59 4.30 -5.39
C ALA A 192 -21.65 5.37 -5.08
N SER A 193 -21.31 6.36 -4.25
CA SER A 193 -22.21 7.48 -3.92
C SER A 193 -22.50 8.37 -5.13
N LEU A 194 -21.47 8.68 -5.93
CA LEU A 194 -21.61 9.44 -7.18
C LEU A 194 -22.49 8.69 -8.17
N ALA A 195 -22.20 7.41 -8.43
CA ALA A 195 -23.00 6.59 -9.34
C ALA A 195 -24.47 6.48 -8.89
N ARG A 196 -24.73 6.35 -7.58
CA ARG A 196 -26.09 6.31 -7.03
C ARG A 196 -26.82 7.64 -7.20
N THR A 197 -26.12 8.76 -7.01
CA THR A 197 -26.70 10.10 -7.16
C THR A 197 -26.99 10.40 -8.63
N GLU A 198 -26.06 10.08 -9.52
CA GLU A 198 -26.23 10.18 -10.98
C GLU A 198 -27.43 9.35 -11.44
N HIS A 199 -27.53 8.09 -11.02
CA HIS A 199 -28.65 7.22 -11.40
C HIS A 199 -29.99 7.74 -10.86
N ARG A 200 -30.03 8.30 -9.64
CA ARG A 200 -31.24 8.95 -9.11
C ARG A 200 -31.64 10.18 -9.91
N TYR A 201 -30.67 11.02 -10.30
CA TYR A 201 -30.93 12.20 -11.11
C TYR A 201 -31.47 11.82 -12.49
N VAL A 202 -30.79 10.91 -13.18
CA VAL A 202 -31.23 10.38 -14.49
C VAL A 202 -32.64 9.82 -14.35
N ASN A 203 -32.89 8.90 -13.42
CA ASN A 203 -34.23 8.31 -13.27
C ASN A 203 -35.30 9.35 -12.92
N ALA A 204 -35.01 10.33 -12.07
CA ALA A 204 -35.98 11.36 -11.70
C ALA A 204 -36.33 12.27 -12.88
N VAL A 205 -35.35 12.64 -13.72
CA VAL A 205 -35.60 13.45 -14.92
C VAL A 205 -36.30 12.64 -16.00
N GLU A 206 -35.85 11.41 -16.23
CA GLU A 206 -36.39 10.52 -17.26
C GLU A 206 -37.84 10.15 -17.01
N LEU A 207 -38.20 9.83 -15.77
CA LEU A 207 -39.53 9.32 -15.41
C LEU A 207 -40.51 10.44 -14.97
N ALA A 208 -40.11 11.71 -15.02
CA ALA A 208 -40.99 12.82 -14.69
C ALA A 208 -42.12 12.96 -15.71
N HIS A 209 -43.37 13.02 -15.28
CA HIS A 209 -44.54 13.31 -16.13
C HIS A 209 -44.66 14.81 -16.51
N VAL A 210 -43.54 15.48 -16.71
CA VAL A 210 -43.44 16.86 -17.20
C VAL A 210 -42.38 16.89 -18.29
N ILE A 211 -42.60 17.68 -19.35
CA ILE A 211 -41.61 17.90 -20.41
C ILE A 211 -40.38 18.61 -19.80
N ILE A 212 -39.22 17.95 -19.85
CA ILE A 212 -37.95 18.53 -19.43
C ILE A 212 -37.02 18.56 -20.63
N VAL A 213 -36.63 19.78 -21.01
CA VAL A 213 -35.66 20.03 -22.07
C VAL A 213 -34.50 20.87 -21.53
N GLY A 214 -33.29 20.32 -21.54
CA GLY A 214 -32.08 21.07 -21.17
C GLY A 214 -31.42 21.65 -22.41
N LEU A 215 -30.95 22.90 -22.34
CA LEU A 215 -30.31 23.61 -23.45
C LEU A 215 -28.88 24.03 -23.11
N ASP A 216 -28.03 24.14 -24.12
CA ASP A 216 -26.72 24.79 -24.01
C ASP A 216 -26.86 26.33 -24.07
N ALA A 217 -25.72 27.03 -23.98
CA ALA A 217 -25.68 28.50 -24.03
C ALA A 217 -26.11 29.10 -25.39
N GLN A 218 -26.18 28.29 -26.44
CA GLN A 218 -26.60 28.66 -27.78
C GLN A 218 -28.05 28.25 -28.08
N GLY A 219 -28.74 27.62 -27.12
CA GLY A 219 -30.12 27.16 -27.26
C GLY A 219 -30.25 25.78 -27.93
N SER A 220 -29.15 25.04 -28.09
CA SER A 220 -29.19 23.66 -28.60
C SER A 220 -29.58 22.68 -27.51
N ILE A 221 -30.35 21.65 -27.86
CA ILE A 221 -30.89 20.67 -26.91
C ILE A 221 -29.76 19.73 -26.42
N LEU A 222 -29.54 19.69 -25.11
CA LEU A 222 -28.61 18.79 -24.41
C LEU A 222 -29.32 17.65 -23.67
N LEU A 223 -30.57 17.85 -23.27
CA LEU A 223 -31.38 16.87 -22.54
C LEU A 223 -32.81 16.90 -23.06
N PHE A 224 -33.41 15.73 -23.26
CA PHE A 224 -34.78 15.59 -23.73
C PHE A 224 -35.39 14.33 -23.08
N ASN A 225 -36.16 14.52 -22.01
CA ASN A 225 -36.65 13.40 -21.20
C ASN A 225 -37.76 12.59 -21.89
N GLN A 226 -38.11 11.42 -21.34
CA GLN A 226 -39.12 10.52 -21.92
C GLN A 226 -40.49 11.19 -22.14
N GLU A 227 -40.92 12.06 -21.23
CA GLU A 227 -42.21 12.75 -21.38
C GLU A 227 -42.17 13.77 -22.53
N ALA A 228 -41.03 14.41 -22.78
CA ALA A 228 -40.85 15.27 -23.95
C ALA A 228 -41.01 14.46 -25.25
N GLU A 229 -40.41 13.27 -25.34
CA GLU A 229 -40.60 12.37 -26.49
C GLU A 229 -42.07 11.96 -26.64
N ARG A 230 -42.74 11.62 -25.52
CA ARG A 230 -44.12 11.16 -25.51
C ARG A 230 -45.11 12.24 -25.97
N ILE A 231 -44.96 13.47 -25.50
CA ILE A 231 -45.88 14.57 -25.83
C ILE A 231 -45.59 15.16 -27.20
N THR A 232 -44.32 15.39 -27.53
CA THR A 232 -43.94 16.06 -28.80
C THR A 232 -43.89 15.09 -29.98
N GLY A 233 -43.65 13.79 -29.72
CA GLY A 233 -43.51 12.76 -30.74
C GLY A 233 -42.13 12.69 -31.40
N PHE A 234 -41.17 13.54 -30.99
CA PHE A 234 -39.79 13.47 -31.45
C PHE A 234 -38.97 12.48 -30.61
N ALA A 235 -38.14 11.66 -31.25
CA ALA A 235 -37.16 10.86 -30.50
C ALA A 235 -35.98 11.75 -30.08
N ARG A 236 -35.47 11.52 -28.87
CA ARG A 236 -34.32 12.22 -28.28
C ARG A 236 -33.15 12.27 -29.26
N ASP A 237 -32.77 11.12 -29.82
CA ASP A 237 -31.62 11.00 -30.72
C ASP A 237 -31.76 11.85 -32.00
N GLU A 238 -32.97 12.27 -32.35
CA GLU A 238 -33.23 13.14 -33.50
C GLU A 238 -33.05 14.62 -33.18
N VAL A 239 -33.23 15.01 -31.91
CA VAL A 239 -33.30 16.41 -31.48
C VAL A 239 -32.09 16.87 -30.65
N ILE A 240 -31.37 15.95 -30.00
CA ILE A 240 -30.13 16.29 -29.28
C ILE A 240 -29.13 17.00 -30.23
N GLY A 241 -28.55 18.09 -29.75
CA GLY A 241 -27.60 18.94 -30.47
C GLY A 241 -28.25 19.91 -31.48
N ARG A 242 -29.58 19.90 -31.63
CA ARG A 242 -30.30 20.86 -32.49
C ARG A 242 -30.84 22.03 -31.69
N SER A 243 -31.05 23.17 -32.36
CA SER A 243 -31.73 24.33 -31.78
C SER A 243 -33.16 23.97 -31.37
N LEU A 244 -33.56 24.34 -30.15
CA LEU A 244 -34.92 24.10 -29.65
C LEU A 244 -35.98 24.81 -30.49
N LEU A 245 -35.69 26.05 -30.90
CA LEU A 245 -36.60 26.89 -31.67
C LEU A 245 -36.94 26.26 -33.02
N ASP A 246 -36.00 25.54 -33.62
CA ASP A 246 -36.19 24.86 -34.90
C ASP A 246 -37.04 23.60 -34.76
N CYS A 247 -37.06 22.97 -33.58
CA CYS A 247 -37.75 21.71 -33.34
C CYS A 247 -39.18 21.88 -32.80
N LEU A 248 -39.42 22.94 -32.01
CA LEU A 248 -40.70 23.18 -31.32
C LEU A 248 -41.45 24.42 -31.85
N ALA A 249 -41.18 24.87 -33.08
CA ALA A 249 -41.95 25.94 -33.69
C ALA A 249 -43.45 25.56 -33.71
N ILE A 250 -44.22 26.17 -32.82
CA ILE A 250 -45.69 26.09 -32.78
C ILE A 250 -46.18 27.00 -33.89
N GLU A 251 -46.77 26.44 -34.95
CA GLU A 251 -47.59 27.24 -35.85
C GLU A 251 -48.86 27.63 -35.09
N GLU A 252 -49.01 28.92 -34.76
CA GLU A 252 -50.27 29.47 -34.24
C GLU A 252 -51.35 29.32 -35.30
N THR A 253 -52.07 28.20 -35.28
CA THR A 253 -53.37 28.09 -35.94
C THR A 253 -54.40 27.71 -34.89
N GLY A 254 -55.33 28.63 -34.67
CA GLY A 254 -56.49 28.38 -33.84
C GLY A 254 -57.25 27.16 -34.36
N GLU A 255 -57.71 26.36 -33.39
CA GLU A 255 -58.60 25.20 -33.55
C GLU A 255 -57.92 23.87 -33.97
N GLY A 256 -57.87 22.93 -33.01
CA GLY A 256 -57.69 21.51 -33.28
C GLY A 256 -56.24 21.03 -33.31
N ALA A 257 -55.78 20.46 -32.20
CA ALA A 257 -54.45 19.88 -32.05
C ALA A 257 -54.21 18.68 -32.99
N GLU A 258 -53.56 18.91 -34.14
CA GLU A 258 -52.94 17.85 -34.93
C GLU A 258 -51.47 18.17 -35.26
N ARG A 259 -50.57 17.43 -34.60
CA ARG A 259 -49.18 17.10 -34.96
C ARG A 259 -48.38 18.18 -35.70
N GLY A 260 -47.62 18.96 -34.92
CA GLY A 260 -46.47 19.72 -35.42
C GLY A 260 -45.38 18.80 -35.97
N ARG A 261 -45.50 18.42 -37.25
CA ARG A 261 -44.40 17.90 -38.06
C ARG A 261 -43.75 19.06 -38.81
N SER A 262 -42.96 19.85 -38.09
CA SER A 262 -42.00 20.76 -38.72
C SER A 262 -40.58 20.38 -38.28
N CYS A 263 -40.15 19.20 -38.71
CA CYS A 263 -38.73 18.90 -38.81
C CYS A 263 -38.51 18.37 -40.22
N ALA A 264 -38.42 19.27 -41.20
CA ALA A 264 -37.90 18.88 -42.51
C ALA A 264 -36.41 18.52 -42.32
N PRO A 265 -35.95 17.35 -42.80
CA PRO A 265 -34.54 16.99 -42.68
C PRO A 265 -33.73 18.01 -43.49
N SER A 266 -32.99 18.88 -42.78
CA SER A 266 -32.09 19.82 -43.46
C SER A 266 -31.08 18.99 -44.24
N ARG A 267 -31.08 19.18 -45.56
CA ARG A 267 -30.19 18.51 -46.50
C ARG A 267 -28.76 18.98 -46.26
N ARG A 268 -28.09 18.48 -45.21
CA ARG A 268 -26.64 18.65 -45.04
C ARG A 268 -25.98 17.69 -44.05
N CYS A 269 -26.27 16.38 -44.14
CA CYS A 269 -25.35 15.37 -43.64
C CYS A 269 -25.03 14.37 -44.76
N LYS A 270 -23.99 14.70 -45.55
CA LYS A 270 -23.31 13.70 -46.38
C LYS A 270 -22.81 12.60 -45.46
N ALA A 271 -23.13 11.37 -45.84
CA ALA A 271 -22.64 10.13 -45.28
C ALA A 271 -21.18 10.22 -44.81
N ARG A 272 -20.96 9.95 -43.53
CA ARG A 272 -19.73 9.30 -43.05
C ARG A 272 -20.13 8.02 -42.34
N ARG A 273 -20.08 6.91 -43.09
CA ARG A 273 -19.93 5.58 -42.51
C ARG A 273 -18.54 5.48 -41.88
N ALA A 274 -18.48 4.95 -40.67
CA ALA A 274 -17.28 4.34 -40.09
C ALA A 274 -17.73 3.17 -39.17
N PRO A 275 -16.86 2.17 -38.93
CA PRO A 275 -17.22 0.76 -39.07
C PRO A 275 -17.76 0.09 -37.81
N SER A 276 -18.38 -1.07 -38.01
CA SER A 276 -18.79 -2.01 -36.97
C SER A 276 -17.62 -2.38 -36.04
N ALA A 277 -17.79 -2.12 -34.75
CA ALA A 277 -17.11 -2.88 -33.70
C ALA A 277 -18.17 -3.75 -33.01
N ARG A 278 -18.04 -5.07 -33.22
CA ARG A 278 -18.58 -6.06 -32.27
C ARG A 278 -17.78 -5.91 -30.98
N TRP A 279 -18.50 -6.14 -29.87
CA TRP A 279 -18.06 -6.50 -28.52
C TRP A 279 -16.56 -6.77 -28.32
#